data_AF-A0A2C9WHT5-F1
#
_entry.id   AF-A0A2C9WHT5-F1
#
_cell.length_a   1.000
_cell.length_b   1.000
_cell.length_c   1.000
_cell.angle_alpha   90.00
_cell.angle_beta   90.00
_cell.angle_gamma   90.00
#
_symmetry.space_group_name_H-M   'P 1'
#
loop_
_entity.id
_entity.type
_entity.pdbx_description
1 polymer ?
#
loop_
_entity_poly.entity_id
_entity_poly.type
_entity_poly.pdbx_seq_one_letter_code
_entity_poly.pdbx_strand_id
1 'polypeptide(L)'
;MMEKESISKGGEDIGYKCSNVKKAKLQSTLAALLDDPILADVPRKPTLTDVDILTSLEFGSAIRISILKLDGTSFVIEMEQSKMRHRHISW
;
A
#
# COMPACT_ATOMS: atom_id res chain seq x y z
N MET A 1 -52.85 8.77 4.43
CA MET A 1 -52.68 7.76 3.37
C MET A 1 -52.14 8.48 2.15
N MET A 2 -50.94 8.22 1.65
CA MET A 2 -50.20 6.97 1.61
C MET A 2 -48.70 7.29 1.67
N GLU A 3 -48.01 6.61 2.58
CA GLU A 3 -46.55 6.56 2.65
C GLU A 3 -46.00 5.90 1.37
N LYS A 4 -44.82 6.32 0.94
CA LYS A 4 -44.03 5.60 -0.06
C LYS A 4 -42.65 5.37 0.53
N GLU A 5 -42.45 4.12 0.92
CA GLU A 5 -41.22 3.52 1.44
C GLU A 5 -40.01 3.77 0.55
N SER A 6 -38.91 4.06 1.24
CA SER A 6 -37.53 3.91 0.80
C SER A 6 -37.20 2.45 0.45
N ILE A 7 -36.63 2.23 -0.74
CA ILE A 7 -35.91 0.99 -1.06
C ILE A 7 -34.42 1.29 -1.20
N SER A 8 -33.67 0.74 -0.25
CA SER A 8 -32.22 0.67 -0.22
C SER A 8 -31.73 -0.27 -1.33
N LYS A 9 -30.73 0.17 -2.09
CA LYS A 9 -29.83 -0.76 -2.78
C LYS A 9 -28.40 -0.30 -2.58
N GLY A 10 -27.73 -1.03 -1.69
CA GLY A 10 -26.32 -0.89 -1.36
C GLY A 10 -25.42 -1.10 -2.57
N GLY A 11 -24.41 -0.25 -2.61
CA GLY A 11 -23.15 -0.44 -3.29
C GLY A 11 -22.17 0.42 -2.50
N GLU A 12 -21.22 -0.23 -1.85
CA GLU A 12 -20.19 0.41 -1.01
C GLU A 12 -19.29 1.28 -1.92
N ASP A 13 -19.68 2.54 -2.10
CA ASP A 13 -18.86 3.58 -2.72
C ASP A 13 -17.80 4.00 -1.70
N ILE A 14 -16.62 3.38 -1.78
CA ILE A 14 -15.46 3.67 -0.91
C ILE A 14 -14.98 5.11 -1.21
N GLY A 15 -15.61 6.08 -0.55
CA GLY A 15 -14.89 6.94 0.38
C GLY A 15 -14.15 8.17 -0.14
N TYR A 16 -14.38 8.71 -1.34
CA TYR A 16 -13.76 10.00 -1.74
C TYR A 16 -14.65 10.97 -2.50
N LYS A 17 -15.95 10.68 -2.63
CA LYS A 17 -16.89 11.60 -3.27
C LYS A 17 -17.27 12.72 -2.31
N CYS A 18 -16.36 13.67 -2.11
CA CYS A 18 -16.50 14.68 -1.09
C CYS A 18 -16.45 16.13 -1.62
N SER A 19 -17.30 16.98 -1.04
CA SER A 19 -17.52 18.40 -1.34
C SER A 19 -16.22 19.23 -1.53
N ASN A 20 -16.29 20.33 -2.29
CA ASN A 20 -15.15 21.20 -2.63
C ASN A 20 -14.25 21.57 -1.44
N VAL A 21 -14.82 21.77 -0.25
CA VAL A 21 -14.09 22.08 0.97
C VAL A 21 -13.17 20.93 1.40
N LYS A 22 -13.64 19.68 1.34
CA LYS A 22 -12.82 18.52 1.70
C LYS A 22 -11.75 18.24 0.64
N LYS A 23 -12.04 18.54 -0.63
CA LYS A 23 -11.03 18.51 -1.70
C LYS A 23 -9.92 19.55 -1.47
N ALA A 24 -10.26 20.79 -1.15
CA ALA A 24 -9.28 21.83 -0.86
C ALA A 24 -8.39 21.48 0.34
N LYS A 25 -8.99 20.93 1.41
CA LYS A 25 -8.25 20.43 2.57
C LYS A 25 -7.29 19.31 2.20
N LEU A 26 -7.73 18.32 1.41
CA LEU A 26 -6.88 17.24 0.93
C LEU A 26 -5.72 17.74 0.07
N GLN A 27 -5.97 18.68 -0.84
CA GLN A 27 -4.93 19.28 -1.68
C GLN A 27 -3.89 20.03 -0.84
N SER A 28 -4.33 20.75 0.20
CA SER A 28 -3.42 21.42 1.14
C SER A 28 -2.57 20.41 1.93
N THR A 29 -3.18 19.34 2.44
CA THR A 29 -2.44 18.29 3.15
C THR A 29 -1.47 17.56 2.22
N LEU A 30 -1.87 17.28 0.98
CA LEU A 30 -1.01 16.66 -0.02
C LEU A 30 0.21 17.55 -0.32
N ALA A 31 0.02 18.85 -0.51
CA ALA A 31 1.12 19.78 -0.73
C ALA A 31 2.12 19.79 0.43
N ALA A 32 1.62 19.89 1.67
CA ALA A 32 2.46 19.86 2.87
C ALA A 32 3.28 18.55 3.00
N LEU A 33 2.69 17.41 2.66
CA LEU A 33 3.38 16.12 2.69
C LEU A 33 4.42 15.98 1.57
N LEU A 34 4.16 16.54 0.38
CA LEU A 34 5.11 16.48 -0.75
C LEU A 34 6.37 17.33 -0.53
N ASP A 35 6.29 18.32 0.36
CA ASP A 35 7.37 19.22 0.75
C ASP A 35 8.14 18.73 2.00
N ASP A 36 7.65 17.69 2.69
CA ASP A 36 8.30 17.15 3.89
C ASP A 36 9.59 16.38 3.52
N PRO A 37 10.77 16.79 4.02
CA PRO A 37 12.04 16.13 3.73
C PRO A 37 12.11 14.68 4.24
N ILE A 38 11.29 14.32 5.24
CA ILE A 38 11.21 12.93 5.74
C ILE A 38 10.65 11.99 4.66
N LEU A 39 9.84 12.52 3.75
CA LEU A 39 9.20 11.76 2.67
C LEU A 39 9.91 11.90 1.32
N ALA A 40 11.14 12.45 1.30
CA ALA A 40 11.88 12.68 0.07
C ALA A 40 12.20 11.39 -0.71
N ASP A 41 12.26 10.26 -0.02
CA ASP A 41 12.46 8.91 -0.56
C ASP A 41 11.15 8.27 -1.04
N VAL A 42 9.98 8.82 -0.71
CA VAL A 42 8.68 8.29 -1.12
C VAL A 42 8.41 8.65 -2.59
N PRO A 43 8.18 7.65 -3.46
CA PRO A 43 7.86 7.91 -4.86
C PRO A 43 6.60 8.76 -5.00
N ARG A 44 6.69 9.90 -5.70
CA ARG A 44 5.52 10.79 -5.94
C ARG A 44 4.47 10.18 -6.87
N LYS A 45 4.84 9.14 -7.62
CA LYS A 45 3.99 8.42 -8.57
C LYS A 45 4.31 6.93 -8.49
N PRO A 46 3.86 6.23 -7.44
CA PRO A 46 4.07 4.80 -7.34
C PRO A 46 3.30 4.08 -8.45
N THR A 47 3.89 3.01 -8.98
CA THR A 47 3.25 2.05 -9.89
C THR A 47 2.60 0.92 -9.08
N LEU A 48 1.69 0.15 -9.70
CA LEU A 48 1.14 -1.05 -9.07
C LEU A 48 2.25 -2.06 -8.71
N THR A 49 3.30 -2.13 -9.53
CA THR A 49 4.48 -2.96 -9.27
C THR A 49 5.22 -2.53 -8.01
N ASP A 50 5.34 -1.22 -7.74
CA ASP A 50 5.97 -0.72 -6.51
C ASP A 50 5.18 -1.13 -5.26
N VAL A 51 3.84 -1.14 -5.35
CA VAL A 51 2.96 -1.60 -4.26
C VAL A 51 3.09 -3.11 -4.05
N ASP A 52 3.15 -3.90 -5.12
CA ASP A 52 3.37 -5.35 -5.03
C ASP A 52 4.74 -5.67 -4.41
N ILE A 53 5.78 -4.90 -4.75
CA ILE A 53 7.12 -5.03 -4.16
C ILE A 53 7.08 -4.66 -2.67
N LEU A 54 6.49 -3.52 -2.28
CA LEU A 54 6.38 -3.09 -0.88
C LEU A 54 5.59 -4.08 -0.02
N THR A 55 4.51 -4.62 -0.57
CA THR A 55 3.67 -5.64 0.08
C THR A 55 4.48 -6.92 0.26
N SER A 56 5.18 -7.38 -0.78
CA SER A 56 6.08 -8.52 -0.70
C SER A 56 7.20 -8.29 0.32
N LEU A 57 7.69 -7.06 0.48
CA LEU A 57 8.71 -6.67 1.47
C LEU A 57 8.19 -6.74 2.90
N GLU A 58 7.03 -6.14 3.18
CA GLU A 58 6.42 -6.13 4.51
C GLU A 58 6.04 -7.54 5.00
N PHE A 59 5.54 -8.36 4.10
CA PHE A 59 5.19 -9.77 4.38
C PHE A 59 6.39 -10.72 4.27
N GLY A 60 7.61 -10.19 4.16
CA GLY A 60 8.85 -10.97 4.23
C GLY A 60 9.22 -11.72 2.95
N SER A 61 8.44 -11.66 1.88
CA SER A 61 8.67 -12.35 0.59
C SER A 61 9.57 -11.61 -0.41
N ALA A 62 10.29 -10.55 -0.02
CA ALA A 62 10.78 -9.58 -1.00
C ALA A 62 12.04 -9.93 -1.79
N ILE A 63 12.95 -10.73 -1.25
CA ILE A 63 14.28 -10.84 -1.87
C ILE A 63 14.28 -12.04 -2.81
N ARG A 64 14.12 -11.75 -4.11
CA ARG A 64 14.29 -12.70 -5.20
C ARG A 64 15.65 -12.49 -5.86
N ILE A 65 16.57 -13.45 -5.70
CA ILE A 65 17.87 -13.45 -6.35
C ILE A 65 17.82 -14.43 -7.52
N SER A 66 18.11 -13.98 -8.73
CA SER A 66 18.22 -14.86 -9.91
C SER A 66 19.68 -15.00 -10.33
N ILE A 67 20.11 -16.24 -10.59
CA ILE A 67 21.45 -16.56 -11.07
C ILE A 67 21.32 -17.11 -12.47
N LEU A 68 21.86 -16.41 -13.47
CA LEU A 68 21.96 -16.84 -14.85
C LEU A 68 23.31 -17.54 -15.06
N LYS A 69 23.27 -18.80 -15.48
CA LYS A 69 24.45 -19.59 -15.84
C LYS A 69 24.86 -19.32 -17.28
N LEU A 70 26.11 -19.64 -17.60
CA LEU A 70 26.65 -19.50 -18.95
C LEU A 70 25.99 -20.45 -19.98
N ASP A 71 25.37 -21.54 -19.51
CA ASP A 71 24.59 -22.47 -20.34
C ASP A 71 23.17 -21.97 -20.66
N GLY A 72 22.84 -20.75 -20.25
CA GLY A 72 21.54 -20.12 -20.47
C GLY A 72 20.45 -20.56 -19.49
N THR A 73 20.75 -21.47 -18.56
CA THR A 73 19.81 -21.84 -17.50
C THR A 73 19.88 -20.86 -16.34
N SER A 74 18.77 -20.70 -15.61
CA SER A 74 18.73 -19.85 -14.42
C SER A 74 18.01 -20.53 -13.28
N PHE A 75 18.38 -20.18 -12.04
CA PHE A 75 17.61 -20.55 -10.86
C PHE A 75 17.34 -19.33 -9.98
N VAL A 76 16.25 -19.40 -9.23
CA VAL A 76 15.75 -18.31 -8.40
C VAL A 76 15.82 -18.74 -6.94
N ILE A 77 16.33 -17.86 -6.09
CA ILE A 77 16.32 -17.99 -4.64
C ILE A 77 15.32 -16.96 -4.12
N GLU A 78 14.30 -17.42 -3.41
CA GLU A 78 13.35 -16.57 -2.71
C GLU A 78 13.68 -16.62 -1.21
N MET A 79 13.98 -15.47 -0.61
CA MET A 79 14.28 -15.40 0.82
C MET A 79 13.07 -14.85 1.57
N GLU A 80 12.64 -15.59 2.60
CA GLU A 80 11.59 -15.16 3.52
C GLU A 80 12.21 -14.50 4.77
N GLN A 81 11.91 -13.23 5.04
CA GLN A 81 12.21 -12.62 6.34
C GLN A 81 11.11 -12.97 7.35
N SER A 82 11.45 -13.83 8.31
CA SER A 82 10.59 -14.10 9.46
C SER A 82 10.70 -12.95 10.48
N LYS A 83 9.59 -12.24 10.70
CA LYS A 83 9.49 -11.22 11.76
C LYS A 83 9.49 -11.91 13.13
N MET A 84 10.65 -12.01 13.77
CA MET A 84 10.74 -12.53 15.14
C MET A 84 10.17 -11.48 16.12
N ARG A 85 8.93 -11.70 16.59
CA ARG A 85 8.33 -10.85 17.63
C ARG A 85 9.11 -11.06 18.94
N HIS A 86 9.80 -10.02 19.41
CA HIS A 86 10.36 -9.98 20.76
C HIS A 86 9.20 -10.11 21.76
N ARG A 87 9.02 -11.30 22.35
CA ARG A 87 8.18 -11.46 23.54
C ARG A 87 9.05 -11.27 24.76
N HIS A 88 8.95 -10.12 25.39
CA HIS A 88 9.44 -9.92 26.74
C HIS A 88 8.49 -10.68 27.68
N ILE A 89 8.95 -11.80 28.24
CA ILE A 89 8.20 -12.57 29.23
C ILE A 89 8.77 -12.18 30.59
N SER A 90 7.98 -11.47 31.40
CA SER A 90 8.27 -11.25 32.82
C SER A 90 7.18 -11.94 33.65
N TRP A 91 7.61 -12.75 34.62
CA TRP A 91 6.78 -13.38 35.64
C TRP A 91 6.24 -12.37 36.64
#